data_AF-A0A8R2R740-F1
#
_entry.id   AF-A0A8R2R740-F1
#
_cell.length_a   1.000
_cell.length_b   1.000
_cell.length_c   1.000
_cell.angle_alpha   90.00
_cell.angle_beta   90.00
_cell.angle_gamma   90.00
#
_symmetry.space_group_name_H-M   'P 1'
#
loop_
_entity.id
_entity.type
_entity.pdbx_description
1 polymer ?
#
loop_
_entity_poly.entity_id
_entity_poly.type
_entity_poly.pdbx_seq_one_letter_code
_entity_poly.pdbx_strand_id
1 'polypeptide(L)'
;MTKILILKQNEKNALAKYANIYDLLVEPCGIFNSQERPYLAASPDGVLGEEAIIEVKCPYASRKHEINITTVPYLEQCNGILSQKKTCPYYYQIQGQLYCSGKTYCNLVIYTYKDIKVIYVEKDNNFINNMLNKLDIFYENIFKEALYEKHLYYNYTHLSK
;
A
#
# COMPACT_ATOMS: atom_id res chain seq x y z
N MET A 1 11.39 -3.91 -23.56
CA MET A 1 10.99 -3.09 -22.39
C MET A 1 10.45 -4.03 -21.32
N THR A 2 11.04 -4.07 -20.12
CA THR A 2 10.68 -5.02 -19.04
C THR A 2 9.31 -4.72 -18.44
N LYS A 3 8.60 -5.76 -17.96
CA LYS A 3 7.27 -5.67 -17.31
C LYS A 3 7.21 -4.62 -16.19
N ILE A 4 8.30 -4.46 -15.44
CA ILE A 4 8.43 -3.48 -14.34
C ILE A 4 8.36 -2.04 -14.86
N LEU A 5 9.02 -1.73 -15.97
CA LEU A 5 9.01 -0.36 -16.55
C LEU A 5 7.60 0.02 -17.02
N ILE A 6 6.87 -0.94 -17.60
CA ILE A 6 5.48 -0.74 -18.06
C ILE A 6 4.58 -0.43 -16.86
N LEU A 7 4.72 -1.18 -15.76
CA LEU A 7 3.92 -0.94 -14.56
C LEU A 7 4.18 0.44 -13.96
N LYS A 8 5.45 0.84 -13.79
CA LYS A 8 5.82 2.17 -13.30
C LYS A 8 5.31 3.30 -14.20
N GLN A 9 5.35 3.12 -15.52
CA GLN A 9 4.81 4.13 -16.43
C GLN A 9 3.28 4.21 -16.34
N ASN A 10 2.60 3.06 -16.23
CA ASN A 10 1.15 3.03 -16.08
C ASN A 10 0.69 3.68 -14.77
N GLU A 11 1.44 3.51 -13.69
CA GLU A 11 1.19 4.15 -12.39
C GLU A 11 1.21 5.68 -12.51
N LYS A 12 2.27 6.24 -13.11
CA LYS A 12 2.37 7.69 -13.38
C LYS A 12 1.24 8.21 -14.25
N ASN A 13 0.91 7.47 -15.31
CA ASN A 13 -0.18 7.84 -16.21
C ASN A 13 -1.54 7.80 -15.49
N ALA A 14 -1.75 6.80 -14.62
CA ALA A 14 -2.97 6.66 -13.84
C ALA A 14 -3.13 7.80 -12.82
N LEU A 15 -2.06 8.16 -12.10
CA LEU A 15 -2.05 9.32 -11.19
C LEU A 15 -2.38 10.62 -11.93
N ALA A 16 -1.71 10.88 -13.06
CA ALA A 16 -1.97 12.08 -13.85
C ALA A 16 -3.40 12.14 -14.38
N LYS A 17 -3.93 11.00 -14.85
CA LYS A 17 -5.31 10.88 -15.33
C LYS A 17 -6.31 11.08 -14.19
N TYR A 18 -6.07 10.49 -13.03
CA TYR A 18 -6.88 10.67 -11.83
C TYR A 18 -6.91 12.15 -11.40
N ALA A 19 -5.74 12.78 -11.26
CA ALA A 19 -5.62 14.19 -10.92
C ALA A 19 -6.42 15.08 -11.90
N ASN A 20 -6.32 14.82 -13.20
CA ASN A 20 -7.03 15.58 -14.22
C ASN A 20 -8.56 15.37 -14.21
N ILE A 21 -9.04 14.14 -14.01
CA ILE A 21 -10.49 13.82 -13.97
C ILE A 21 -11.19 14.55 -12.83
N TYR A 22 -10.53 14.64 -11.68
CA TYR A 22 -11.11 15.18 -10.45
C TYR A 22 -10.65 16.61 -10.12
N ASP A 23 -9.85 17.22 -11.01
CA ASP A 23 -9.24 18.55 -10.80
C ASP A 23 -8.52 18.66 -9.44
N LEU A 24 -7.68 17.67 -9.14
CA LEU A 24 -6.97 17.53 -7.87
C LEU A 24 -5.49 17.87 -8.02
N LEU A 25 -4.93 18.52 -6.99
CA LEU A 25 -3.48 18.64 -6.83
C LEU A 25 -2.96 17.42 -6.06
N VAL A 26 -2.44 16.44 -6.79
CA VAL A 26 -1.75 15.29 -6.20
C VAL A 26 -0.30 15.65 -5.91
N GLU A 27 0.08 15.55 -4.64
CA GLU A 27 1.45 15.82 -4.22
C GLU A 27 2.27 14.53 -4.19
N PRO A 28 3.50 14.53 -4.72
CA PRO A 28 4.41 13.40 -4.56
C PRO A 28 4.82 13.27 -3.10
N CYS A 29 4.99 12.03 -2.63
CA CYS A 29 5.47 11.75 -1.28
C CYS A 29 6.67 10.79 -1.28
N GLY A 30 7.44 10.86 -0.20
CA GLY A 30 8.46 9.87 0.11
C GLY A 30 7.94 8.78 1.04
N ILE A 31 8.82 8.30 1.90
CA ILE A 31 8.48 7.31 2.92
C ILE A 31 7.95 7.98 4.19
N PHE A 32 6.83 7.48 4.70
CA PHE A 32 6.31 7.82 6.03
C PHE A 32 6.78 6.78 7.02
N ASN A 33 7.51 7.20 8.05
CA ASN A 33 7.96 6.32 9.13
C ASN A 33 7.04 6.45 10.34
N SER A 34 6.68 5.32 10.97
CA SER A 34 5.95 5.36 12.23
C SER A 34 6.89 5.80 13.36
N GLN A 35 6.52 6.85 14.07
CA GLN A 35 7.26 7.29 15.25
C GLN A 35 7.12 6.32 16.44
N GLU A 36 5.95 5.69 16.56
CA GLU A 36 5.65 4.73 17.63
C GLU A 36 6.30 3.36 17.37
N ARG A 37 6.37 2.95 16.10
CA ARG A 37 6.98 1.69 15.67
C ARG A 37 8.03 1.95 14.58
N PRO A 38 9.27 2.34 14.94
CA PRO A 38 10.30 2.77 13.98
C PRO A 38 10.73 1.72 12.95
N TYR A 39 10.35 0.46 13.14
CA TYR A 39 10.55 -0.63 12.18
C TYR A 39 9.45 -0.72 11.11
N LEU A 40 8.43 0.14 11.17
CA LEU A 40 7.35 0.23 10.20
C LEU A 40 7.40 1.54 9.44
N ALA A 41 7.37 1.44 8.11
CA ALA A 41 7.31 2.57 7.22
C ALA A 41 6.53 2.22 5.95
N ALA A 42 5.97 3.23 5.28
CA ALA A 42 5.19 3.03 4.08
C ALA A 42 5.39 4.17 3.08
N SER A 43 5.33 3.85 1.78
CA SER A 43 5.41 4.81 0.68
C SER A 43 4.12 4.71 -0.13
N PRO A 44 3.15 5.61 0.07
CA PRO A 44 2.03 5.79 -0.85
C PRO A 44 2.51 6.29 -2.22
N ASP A 45 1.65 6.17 -3.23
CA ASP A 45 1.94 6.65 -4.58
C ASP A 45 1.69 8.16 -4.73
N GLY A 46 0.91 8.75 -3.82
CA GLY A 46 0.70 10.19 -3.71
C GLY A 46 -0.12 10.56 -2.48
N VAL A 47 -0.25 11.85 -2.22
CA VAL A 47 -1.09 12.40 -1.15
C VAL A 47 -2.00 13.51 -1.65
N LEU A 48 -3.14 13.70 -0.97
CA LEU A 48 -4.07 14.80 -1.17
C LEU A 48 -4.24 15.54 0.15
N GLY A 49 -3.53 16.66 0.27
CA GLY A 49 -3.50 17.45 1.50
C GLY A 49 -3.20 16.60 2.74
N GLU A 50 -3.83 16.95 3.86
CA GLU A 50 -3.56 16.29 5.13
C GLU A 50 -4.30 14.96 5.31
N GLU A 51 -5.42 14.75 4.62
CA GLU A 51 -6.37 13.69 4.97
C GLU A 51 -6.20 12.40 4.19
N ALA A 52 -5.72 12.44 2.93
CA ALA A 52 -5.75 11.27 2.07
C ALA A 52 -4.40 10.84 1.50
N ILE A 53 -4.21 9.52 1.41
CA ILE A 53 -3.22 8.92 0.52
C ILE A 53 -3.88 8.48 -0.79
N ILE A 54 -3.06 8.28 -1.82
CA ILE A 54 -3.43 7.61 -3.06
C ILE A 54 -2.56 6.36 -3.20
N GLU A 55 -3.19 5.26 -3.58
CA GLU A 55 -2.54 4.02 -3.97
C GLU A 55 -3.06 3.63 -5.35
N VAL A 56 -2.16 3.30 -6.27
CA VAL A 56 -2.48 2.99 -7.66
C VAL A 56 -2.21 1.52 -7.95
N LYS A 57 -3.22 0.85 -8.52
CA LYS A 57 -3.08 -0.52 -9.01
C LYS A 57 -3.38 -0.59 -10.50
N CYS A 58 -2.40 -1.07 -11.25
CA CYS A 58 -2.52 -1.35 -12.68
C CYS A 58 -2.51 -2.86 -12.93
N PRO A 59 -3.66 -3.58 -12.86
CA PRO A 59 -3.68 -5.03 -12.98
C PRO A 59 -3.24 -5.47 -14.38
N TYR A 60 -1.98 -5.92 -14.52
CA TYR A 60 -1.39 -6.25 -15.81
C TYR A 60 -2.18 -7.31 -16.59
N ALA A 61 -2.67 -8.36 -15.91
CA ALA A 61 -3.44 -9.43 -16.54
C ALA A 61 -4.73 -8.89 -17.18
N SER A 62 -5.37 -7.93 -16.51
CA SER A 62 -6.66 -7.36 -16.88
C SER A 62 -6.55 -6.00 -17.57
N ARG A 63 -5.34 -5.58 -17.97
CA ARG A 63 -5.05 -4.24 -18.50
C ARG A 63 -5.87 -3.82 -19.72
N LYS A 64 -6.49 -4.76 -20.44
CA LYS A 64 -7.35 -4.49 -21.61
C LYS A 64 -8.85 -4.70 -21.35
N HIS A 65 -9.26 -4.87 -20.10
CA HIS A 65 -10.64 -5.15 -19.70
C HIS A 65 -11.17 -4.03 -18.80
N GLU A 66 -12.50 -3.93 -18.71
CA GLU A 66 -13.18 -3.07 -17.74
C GLU A 66 -12.97 -3.58 -16.31
N ILE A 67 -13.10 -2.68 -15.33
CA ILE A 67 -12.87 -2.99 -13.91
C ILE A 67 -14.15 -3.53 -13.29
N ASN A 68 -14.11 -4.79 -12.88
CA ASN A 68 -15.17 -5.47 -12.12
C ASN A 68 -14.57 -6.58 -11.23
N ILE A 69 -15.41 -7.24 -10.43
CA ILE A 69 -14.97 -8.28 -9.49
C ILE A 69 -14.32 -9.50 -10.15
N THR A 70 -14.60 -9.77 -11.43
CA THR A 70 -14.02 -10.90 -12.17
C THR A 70 -12.64 -10.55 -12.70
N THR A 71 -12.47 -9.33 -13.24
CA THR A 71 -11.19 -8.88 -13.81
C THR A 71 -10.23 -8.37 -12.73
N VAL A 72 -10.76 -7.94 -11.59
CA VAL A 72 -10.01 -7.39 -10.46
C VAL A 72 -10.44 -8.11 -9.18
N PRO A 73 -9.90 -9.32 -8.90
CA PRO A 73 -10.41 -10.22 -7.86
C PRO A 73 -10.09 -9.78 -6.42
N TYR A 74 -9.38 -8.66 -6.27
CA TYR A 74 -9.19 -7.99 -5.00
C TYR A 74 -10.29 -6.96 -4.70
N LEU A 75 -11.28 -6.80 -5.58
CA LEU A 75 -12.51 -6.07 -5.31
C LEU A 75 -13.62 -7.04 -4.87
N GLU A 76 -14.59 -6.49 -4.15
CA GLU A 76 -15.87 -7.11 -3.86
C GLU A 76 -17.00 -6.14 -4.22
N GLN A 77 -18.23 -6.65 -4.29
CA GLN A 77 -19.39 -5.84 -4.62
C GLN A 77 -20.53 -6.15 -3.65
N CYS A 78 -21.07 -5.10 -3.04
CA CYS A 78 -22.24 -5.18 -2.17
C CYS A 78 -23.27 -4.16 -2.66
N ASN A 79 -24.50 -4.60 -2.92
CA ASN A 79 -25.59 -3.73 -3.38
C ASN A 79 -25.24 -2.87 -4.62
N GLY A 80 -24.46 -3.42 -5.55
CA GLY A 80 -24.03 -2.70 -6.75
C GLY A 80 -22.81 -1.79 -6.58
N ILE A 81 -22.31 -1.62 -5.35
CA ILE A 81 -21.18 -0.76 -5.02
C ILE A 81 -19.91 -1.60 -4.92
N LEU A 82 -18.87 -1.21 -5.66
CA LEU A 82 -17.55 -1.83 -5.58
C LEU A 82 -16.81 -1.34 -4.33
N SER A 83 -16.20 -2.26 -3.60
CA SER A 83 -15.35 -1.97 -2.45
C SER A 83 -14.07 -2.82 -2.48
N GLN A 84 -13.08 -2.39 -1.71
CA GLN A 84 -11.83 -3.12 -1.56
C GLN A 84 -12.07 -4.33 -0.63
N LYS A 85 -11.83 -5.54 -1.14
CA LYS A 85 -11.94 -6.76 -0.34
C LYS A 85 -10.95 -6.73 0.83
N LYS A 86 -11.46 -6.80 2.06
CA LYS A 86 -10.65 -6.67 3.29
C LYS A 86 -9.65 -7.82 3.52
N THR A 87 -9.91 -9.00 2.94
CA THR A 87 -9.06 -10.18 3.09
C THR A 87 -7.88 -10.22 2.11
N CYS A 88 -7.74 -9.22 1.23
CA CYS A 88 -6.69 -9.23 0.22
C CYS A 88 -5.43 -8.49 0.73
N PRO A 89 -4.22 -8.82 0.21
CA PRO A 89 -2.98 -8.16 0.61
C PRO A 89 -2.96 -6.64 0.43
N TYR A 90 -3.67 -6.10 -0.56
CA TYR A 90 -3.71 -4.65 -0.79
C TYR A 90 -4.48 -3.91 0.31
N TYR A 91 -5.47 -4.53 0.95
CA TYR A 91 -6.13 -3.91 2.10
C TYR A 91 -5.15 -3.78 3.28
N TYR A 92 -4.34 -4.80 3.55
CA TYR A 92 -3.25 -4.71 4.54
C TYR A 92 -2.25 -3.60 4.19
N GLN A 93 -1.84 -3.52 2.91
CA GLN A 93 -0.93 -2.47 2.44
C GLN A 93 -1.51 -1.07 2.71
N ILE A 94 -2.76 -0.84 2.31
CA ILE A 94 -3.43 0.46 2.47
C ILE A 94 -3.59 0.81 3.95
N GLN A 95 -4.06 -0.11 4.78
CA GLN A 95 -4.21 0.12 6.22
C GLN A 95 -2.85 0.41 6.90
N GLY A 96 -1.77 -0.26 6.44
CA GLY A 96 -0.41 0.05 6.88
C GLY A 96 0.07 1.44 6.47
N GLN A 97 -0.23 1.86 5.23
CA GLN A 97 0.05 3.22 4.76
C GLN A 97 -0.73 4.27 5.56
N LEU A 98 -2.02 4.04 5.86
CA LEU A 98 -2.85 4.94 6.68
C LEU A 98 -2.40 5.00 8.14
N TYR A 99 -1.84 3.90 8.67
CA TYR A 99 -1.18 3.92 9.97
C TYR A 99 0.09 4.80 9.93
N CYS A 100 1.03 4.51 9.03
CA CYS A 100 2.32 5.18 8.99
C CYS A 100 2.23 6.67 8.64
N SER A 101 1.31 7.04 7.74
CA SER A 101 1.14 8.43 7.30
C SER A 101 0.24 9.28 8.22
N GLY A 102 -0.48 8.65 9.15
CA GLY A 102 -1.47 9.34 9.99
C GLY A 102 -2.75 9.78 9.27
N LYS A 103 -2.87 9.53 7.96
CA LYS A 103 -4.01 9.93 7.11
C LYS A 103 -5.27 9.12 7.41
N THR A 104 -6.42 9.65 7.02
CA THR A 104 -7.75 9.14 7.40
C THR A 104 -8.35 8.20 6.37
N TYR A 105 -8.01 8.35 5.08
CA TYR A 105 -8.47 7.44 4.03
C TYR A 105 -7.52 7.36 2.84
N CYS A 106 -7.75 6.34 2.02
CA CYS A 106 -7.04 6.09 0.78
C CYS A 106 -8.00 6.13 -0.40
N ASN A 107 -7.64 6.89 -1.44
CA ASN A 107 -8.22 6.74 -2.76
C ASN A 107 -7.43 5.66 -3.51
N LEU A 108 -7.95 4.44 -3.55
CA LEU A 108 -7.39 3.35 -4.34
C LEU A 108 -7.79 3.53 -5.81
N VAL A 109 -6.84 3.96 -6.63
CA VAL A 109 -7.04 4.19 -8.07
C VAL A 109 -6.68 2.92 -8.83
N ILE A 110 -7.66 2.32 -9.49
CA ILE A 110 -7.46 1.13 -10.32
C ILE A 110 -7.52 1.57 -11.77
N TYR A 111 -6.46 1.26 -12.51
CA TYR A 111 -6.31 1.70 -13.90
C TYR A 111 -6.10 0.53 -14.85
N THR A 112 -6.92 0.49 -15.89
CA THR A 112 -6.71 -0.32 -17.08
C THR A 112 -6.71 0.58 -18.32
N TYR A 113 -6.35 0.04 -19.47
CA TYR A 113 -6.42 0.79 -20.73
C TYR A 113 -7.85 1.06 -21.19
N LYS A 114 -8.85 0.46 -20.52
CA LYS A 114 -10.27 0.63 -20.83
C LYS A 114 -11.02 1.47 -19.80
N ASP A 115 -10.54 1.49 -18.56
CA ASP A 115 -11.33 1.97 -17.43
C ASP A 115 -10.44 2.55 -16.33
N ILE A 116 -11.01 3.45 -15.52
CA ILE A 116 -10.41 3.97 -14.30
C ILE A 116 -11.48 4.01 -13.22
N LYS A 117 -11.22 3.37 -12.08
CA LYS A 117 -12.12 3.39 -10.92
C LYS A 117 -11.38 3.81 -9.67
N VAL A 118 -12.07 4.59 -8.85
CA VAL A 118 -11.58 5.04 -7.55
C VAL A 118 -12.39 4.33 -6.48
N ILE A 119 -11.71 3.59 -5.63
CA ILE A 119 -12.30 2.88 -4.50
C ILE A 119 -11.88 3.61 -3.23
N TYR A 120 -12.84 4.12 -2.49
CA TYR A 120 -12.60 4.76 -1.20
C TYR A 120 -12.33 3.68 -0.14
N VAL A 121 -11.22 3.81 0.58
CA VAL A 121 -10.85 2.91 1.67
C VAL A 121 -10.57 3.73 2.93
N GLU A 122 -11.48 3.65 3.88
CA GLU A 122 -11.34 4.32 5.18
C GLU A 122 -10.32 3.61 6.08
N LYS A 123 -9.66 4.37 6.94
CA LYS A 123 -8.83 3.84 8.02
C LYS A 123 -9.69 3.00 8.97
N ASP A 124 -9.29 1.75 9.16
CA ASP A 124 -9.96 0.79 10.03
C ASP A 124 -9.05 0.49 11.23
N ASN A 125 -9.22 1.27 12.31
CA ASN A 125 -8.36 1.17 13.48
C ASN A 125 -8.40 -0.23 14.12
N ASN A 126 -9.54 -0.91 14.08
CA ASN A 126 -9.65 -2.27 14.61
C ASN A 126 -8.81 -3.25 13.77
N PHE A 127 -8.90 -3.14 12.44
CA PHE A 127 -8.06 -3.93 11.55
C PHE A 127 -6.57 -3.61 11.73
N ILE A 128 -6.21 -2.32 11.81
CA ILE A 128 -4.85 -1.86 12.02
C ILE A 128 -4.30 -2.43 13.32
N ASN A 129 -5.01 -2.32 14.44
CA ASN A 129 -4.54 -2.86 15.72
C ASN A 129 -4.28 -4.37 15.67
N ASN A 130 -5.16 -5.13 15.02
CA ASN A 130 -4.96 -6.56 14.82
C ASN A 130 -3.76 -6.88 13.93
N MET A 131 -3.51 -6.06 12.90
CA MET A 131 -2.34 -6.19 12.04
C MET A 131 -1.05 -5.83 12.80
N LEU A 132 -1.05 -4.72 13.55
CA LEU A 132 0.08 -4.26 14.35
C LEU A 132 0.49 -5.30 15.38
N ASN A 133 -0.46 -5.89 16.12
CA ASN A 133 -0.14 -6.96 17.07
C ASN A 133 0.67 -8.11 16.44
N LYS A 134 0.35 -8.48 15.19
CA LYS A 134 1.10 -9.52 14.46
C LYS A 134 2.48 -9.04 14.01
N LEU A 135 2.57 -7.79 13.56
CA LEU A 135 3.82 -7.17 13.13
C LEU A 135 4.78 -6.99 14.32
N ASP A 136 4.27 -6.60 15.48
CA ASP A 136 5.02 -6.43 16.71
C ASP A 136 5.63 -7.77 17.16
N ILE A 137 4.81 -8.84 17.18
CA ILE A 137 5.28 -10.21 17.47
C ILE A 137 6.35 -10.65 16.48
N PHE A 138 6.15 -10.41 15.18
CA PHE A 138 7.13 -10.75 14.16
C PHE A 138 8.44 -9.97 14.34
N TYR A 139 8.35 -8.68 14.63
CA TYR A 139 9.52 -7.85 14.82
C TYR A 139 10.32 -8.29 16.06
N GLU A 140 9.67 -8.38 17.22
CA GLU A 140 10.36 -8.66 18.48
C GLU A 140 10.92 -10.07 18.56
N ASN A 141 10.17 -11.08 18.10
CA ASN A 141 10.53 -12.48 18.33
C ASN A 141 11.21 -13.16 17.13
N ILE A 142 11.25 -12.52 15.96
CA ILE A 142 11.83 -13.13 14.76
C ILE A 142 12.84 -12.20 14.13
N PHE A 143 12.41 -11.00 13.73
CA PHE A 143 13.28 -10.11 12.96
C PHE A 143 14.44 -9.58 13.78
N LYS A 144 14.16 -9.11 15.01
CA LYS A 144 15.14 -8.55 15.94
C LYS A 144 16.17 -9.60 16.39
N GLU A 145 15.73 -10.82 16.70
CA GLU A 145 16.62 -11.93 17.03
C GLU A 145 17.56 -12.27 15.86
N ALA A 146 17.02 -12.45 14.66
CA ALA A 146 17.82 -12.72 13.47
C ALA A 146 18.82 -11.59 13.16
N LEU A 147 18.44 -10.33 13.43
CA LEU A 147 19.33 -9.18 13.28
C LEU A 147 20.50 -9.24 14.28
N TYR A 148 20.23 -9.60 15.53
CA TYR A 148 21.26 -9.74 16.56
C TYR A 148 22.23 -10.88 16.26
N GLU A 149 21.74 -12.04 15.83
CA GLU A 149 22.60 -13.16 15.42
C GLU A 149 23.55 -12.74 14.30
N LYS A 150 23.02 -12.08 13.28
CA LYS A 150 23.78 -11.68 12.11
C LYS A 150 24.82 -10.59 12.38
N HIS A 151 24.51 -9.63 13.26
CA HIS A 151 25.32 -8.40 13.39
C HIS A 151 26.00 -8.20 14.74
N LEU A 152 25.49 -8.78 15.83
CA LEU A 152 26.11 -8.64 17.16
C LEU A 152 26.89 -9.91 17.54
N TYR A 153 26.29 -11.08 17.38
CA TYR A 153 26.94 -12.33 17.79
C TYR A 153 27.97 -12.86 16.78
N TYR A 154 27.80 -12.56 15.48
CA TYR A 154 28.85 -12.80 14.48
C TYR A 154 30.14 -12.04 14.82
N ASN A 155 30.04 -10.78 15.25
CA ASN A 155 31.22 -10.00 15.61
C ASN A 155 31.92 -10.50 16.89
N TYR A 156 31.18 -11.07 17.84
CA TYR A 156 31.76 -11.63 19.08
C TYR A 156 32.52 -12.94 18.85
N THR A 157 32.04 -13.79 17.95
CA THR A 157 32.69 -15.08 17.64
C THR A 157 33.91 -14.94 16.72
N HIS A 158 34.03 -13.82 16.01
CA HIS A 158 35.17 -13.51 15.14
C HIS A 158 36.24 -12.59 15.77
N LEU A 159 35.98 -11.97 16.92
CA LEU A 159 36.97 -11.21 17.70
C LEU A 159 37.69 -12.04 18.78
N SER A 160 37.27 -13.29 18.99
CA SER A 160 37.83 -14.22 19.99
C SER A 160 38.80 -15.27 19.41
N LYS A 161 39.35 -15.01 18.22
CA LYS A 161 40.47 -15.74 17.62
C LYS A 161 41.59 -14.77 17.30
#